data_AF-A0A151ED59-F1
#
_entry.id   AF-A0A151ED59-F1
#
_cell.length_a   1.000
_cell.length_b   1.000
_cell.length_c   1.000
_cell.angle_alpha   90.00
_cell.angle_beta   90.00
_cell.angle_gamma   90.00
#
_symmetry.space_group_name_H-M   'P 1'
#
loop_
_entity.id
_entity.type
_entity.pdbx_description
1 polymer ?
#
loop_
_entity_poly.entity_id
_entity_poly.type
_entity_poly.pdbx_seq_one_letter_code
_entity_poly.pdbx_strand_id
1 'polypeptide(L)'
;MTIDKKDYLEFLIYPEKEVTKKEKEHITQTVELIESYGLKVYFPLRDTNQKDLTGLNIYSQHREVIRKADAVRLYYNPTSQEIVFNLGMTFMLNKNLFIINSEAIEKRLTPLEQLIFNYILRGTSTAEKYPIYPAYHQMLVRRNVIKLARQIEYEWKNNNWEFLFDFGMSFMEEKPIRLLNRAEVEKKRTNEKSFQNMLLELDSMYT
;
A
#
# COMPACT_ATOMS: atom_id res chain seq x y z
N MET A 1 -4.20 -30.07 8.10
CA MET A 1 -5.26 -29.04 8.20
C MET A 1 -5.57 -28.59 6.78
N THR A 2 -6.65 -29.10 6.19
CA THR A 2 -7.13 -28.65 4.88
C THR A 2 -7.73 -27.27 5.07
N ILE A 3 -7.05 -26.24 4.61
CA ILE A 3 -7.63 -24.89 4.52
C ILE A 3 -8.83 -25.01 3.59
N ASP A 4 -10.02 -24.72 4.08
CA ASP A 4 -11.19 -24.55 3.22
C ASP A 4 -10.92 -23.31 2.37
N LYS A 5 -10.42 -23.54 1.15
CA LYS A 5 -9.94 -22.48 0.24
C LYS A 5 -11.04 -21.49 -0.14
N LYS A 6 -12.31 -21.84 0.11
CA LYS A 6 -13.47 -21.06 -0.33
C LYS A 6 -13.54 -19.65 0.26
N ASP A 7 -12.88 -19.40 1.40
CA ASP A 7 -12.90 -18.09 2.06
C ASP A 7 -11.56 -17.34 2.04
N TYR A 8 -10.53 -17.90 1.40
CA TYR A 8 -9.23 -17.23 1.30
C TYR A 8 -9.31 -16.03 0.34
N LEU A 9 -8.99 -14.85 0.86
CA LEU A 9 -9.08 -13.57 0.15
C LEU A 9 -7.69 -12.94 -0.01
N GLU A 10 -7.33 -12.60 -1.25
CA GLU A 10 -6.15 -11.79 -1.55
C GLU A 10 -6.54 -10.40 -2.02
N PHE A 11 -5.83 -9.37 -1.56
CA PHE A 11 -5.96 -8.02 -2.09
C PHE A 11 -4.85 -7.73 -3.11
N LEU A 12 -5.20 -7.23 -4.30
CA LEU A 12 -4.24 -6.87 -5.33
C LEU A 12 -3.89 -5.37 -5.27
N ILE A 13 -2.60 -5.08 -5.03
CA ILE A 13 -1.98 -3.77 -5.24
C ILE A 13 -1.41 -3.72 -6.67
N TYR A 14 -1.77 -2.70 -7.44
CA TYR A 14 -1.23 -2.44 -8.77
C TYR A 14 -1.26 -0.93 -9.10
N PRO A 15 -0.54 -0.44 -10.13
CA PRO A 15 -0.56 0.96 -10.53
C PRO A 15 -1.83 1.28 -11.34
N GLU A 16 -2.73 2.14 -10.87
CA GLU A 16 -3.96 2.42 -11.64
C GLU A 16 -3.71 3.27 -12.89
N LYS A 17 -2.87 4.31 -12.78
CA LYS A 17 -2.68 5.32 -13.84
C LYS A 17 -1.52 4.98 -14.80
N GLU A 18 -0.53 4.23 -14.35
CA GLU A 18 0.74 4.01 -15.08
C GLU A 18 0.86 2.62 -15.74
N VAL A 19 -0.25 1.88 -15.89
CA VAL A 19 -0.22 0.53 -16.46
C VAL A 19 -0.46 0.54 -17.97
N THR A 20 0.48 -0.03 -18.71
CA THR A 20 0.32 -0.26 -20.15
C THR A 20 -0.76 -1.30 -20.43
N LYS A 21 -1.30 -1.32 -21.66
CA LYS A 21 -2.29 -2.32 -22.06
C LYS A 21 -1.82 -3.77 -21.81
N LYS A 22 -0.55 -4.06 -22.14
CA LYS A 22 0.06 -5.38 -21.94
C LYS A 22 0.16 -5.76 -20.46
N GLU A 23 0.55 -4.82 -19.60
CA GLU A 23 0.61 -5.05 -18.16
C GLU A 23 -0.79 -5.25 -17.59
N LYS A 24 -1.79 -4.50 -18.05
CA LYS A 24 -3.19 -4.69 -17.65
C LYS A 24 -3.71 -6.08 -18.03
N GLU A 25 -3.43 -6.53 -19.24
CA GLU A 25 -3.76 -7.88 -19.70
C GLU A 25 -3.08 -8.94 -18.83
N HIS A 26 -1.79 -8.76 -18.54
CA HIS A 26 -1.03 -9.68 -17.69
C HIS A 26 -1.56 -9.74 -16.24
N ILE A 27 -1.88 -8.59 -15.65
CA ILE A 27 -2.50 -8.50 -14.32
C ILE A 27 -3.85 -9.22 -14.32
N THR A 28 -4.69 -8.99 -15.34
CA THR A 28 -6.02 -9.61 -15.46
C THR A 28 -5.91 -11.14 -15.57
N GLN A 29 -5.03 -11.63 -16.45
CA GLN A 29 -4.76 -13.07 -16.60
C GLN A 29 -4.24 -13.69 -15.29
N THR A 30 -3.43 -12.96 -14.54
CA THR A 30 -2.92 -13.42 -13.24
C THR A 30 -4.06 -13.55 -12.24
N VAL A 31 -4.97 -12.57 -12.17
CA VAL A 31 -6.17 -12.64 -11.31
C VAL A 31 -7.04 -13.83 -11.69
N GLU A 32 -7.36 -14.00 -12.97
CA GLU A 32 -8.16 -15.12 -13.48
C GLU A 32 -7.53 -16.48 -13.15
N LEU A 33 -6.21 -16.60 -13.30
CA LEU A 33 -5.47 -17.81 -12.96
C LEU A 33 -5.59 -18.12 -11.46
N ILE A 34 -5.42 -17.12 -10.58
CA ILE A 34 -5.57 -17.30 -9.12
C ILE A 34 -7.00 -17.73 -8.76
N GLU A 35 -8.00 -17.07 -9.36
CA GLU A 35 -9.41 -17.38 -9.15
C GLU A 35 -9.77 -18.79 -9.65
N SER A 36 -9.12 -19.28 -10.72
CA SER A 36 -9.30 -20.65 -11.23
C SER A 36 -8.85 -21.75 -10.24
N TYR A 37 -7.96 -21.42 -9.30
CA TYR A 37 -7.56 -22.32 -8.20
C TYR A 37 -8.52 -22.27 -6.99
N GLY A 38 -9.62 -21.53 -7.10
CA GLY A 38 -10.66 -21.40 -6.08
C GLY A 38 -10.37 -20.35 -5.00
N LEU A 39 -9.36 -19.48 -5.22
CA LEU A 39 -9.06 -18.36 -4.32
C LEU A 39 -9.87 -17.13 -4.71
N LYS A 40 -10.21 -16.26 -3.75
CA LYS A 40 -10.86 -14.98 -4.05
C LYS A 40 -9.81 -13.89 -4.17
N VAL A 41 -9.92 -13.04 -5.18
CA VAL A 41 -9.05 -11.86 -5.33
C VAL A 41 -9.92 -10.61 -5.36
N TYR A 42 -9.61 -9.65 -4.50
CA TYR A 42 -10.12 -8.29 -4.63
C TYR A 42 -9.22 -7.51 -5.59
N PHE A 43 -9.77 -7.14 -6.75
CA PHE A 43 -9.09 -6.39 -7.79
C PHE A 43 -9.70 -4.97 -7.87
N PRO A 44 -9.04 -3.94 -7.33
CA PRO A 44 -9.63 -2.60 -7.21
C PRO A 44 -10.20 -2.00 -8.51
N LEU A 45 -9.64 -2.33 -9.67
CA LEU A 45 -10.18 -1.88 -10.95
C LEU A 45 -11.61 -2.34 -11.19
N ARG A 46 -11.91 -3.57 -10.76
CA ARG A 46 -13.18 -4.26 -10.93
C ARG A 46 -14.11 -4.00 -9.74
N ASP A 47 -13.54 -3.98 -8.54
CA ASP A 47 -14.29 -4.14 -7.29
C ASP A 47 -14.46 -2.83 -6.50
N THR A 48 -13.70 -1.78 -6.82
CA THR A 48 -13.83 -0.45 -6.19
C THR A 48 -14.48 0.56 -7.14
N ASN A 49 -15.41 1.38 -6.64
CA ASN A 49 -15.89 2.54 -7.39
C ASN A 49 -14.79 3.62 -7.45
N GLN A 50 -14.18 3.77 -8.62
CA GLN A 50 -13.05 4.66 -8.86
C GLN A 50 -13.41 6.16 -8.97
N LYS A 51 -14.69 6.52 -8.76
CA LYS A 51 -15.15 7.91 -8.79
C LYS A 51 -14.97 8.59 -7.43
N ASP A 52 -13.78 9.13 -7.20
CA ASP A 52 -13.46 9.91 -5.99
C ASP A 52 -12.35 10.94 -6.28
N LEU A 53 -12.67 12.22 -6.12
CA LEU A 53 -11.73 13.33 -6.37
C LEU A 53 -10.68 13.50 -5.27
N THR A 54 -10.91 12.93 -4.10
CA THR A 54 -9.97 12.98 -2.97
C THR A 54 -9.12 11.72 -2.89
N GLY A 55 -9.72 10.58 -3.22
CA GLY A 55 -9.17 9.25 -3.00
C GLY A 55 -9.52 8.66 -1.63
N LEU A 56 -10.07 9.44 -0.70
CA LEU A 56 -10.36 8.99 0.66
C LEU A 56 -11.33 7.81 0.70
N ASN A 57 -12.39 7.82 -0.10
CA ASN A 57 -13.37 6.73 -0.17
C ASN A 57 -12.79 5.48 -0.81
N ILE A 58 -11.95 5.64 -1.84
CA ILE A 58 -11.24 4.54 -2.50
C ILE A 58 -10.29 3.87 -1.51
N TYR A 59 -9.41 4.65 -0.88
CA TYR A 59 -8.42 4.11 0.05
C TYR A 59 -9.05 3.58 1.34
N SER A 60 -10.17 4.13 1.79
CA SER A 60 -10.95 3.56 2.91
C SER A 60 -11.47 2.16 2.57
N GLN A 61 -12.03 1.96 1.36
CA GLN A 61 -12.43 0.63 0.90
C GLN A 61 -11.23 -0.33 0.82
N HIS A 62 -10.11 0.12 0.26
CA HIS A 62 -8.88 -0.68 0.19
C HIS A 62 -8.41 -1.10 1.58
N ARG A 63 -8.39 -0.16 2.54
CA ARG A 63 -8.03 -0.43 3.93
C ARG A 63 -8.91 -1.52 4.55
N GLU A 64 -10.23 -1.43 4.39
CA GLU A 64 -11.15 -2.43 4.93
C GLU A 64 -10.96 -3.81 4.29
N VAL A 65 -10.65 -3.87 2.99
CA VAL A 65 -10.38 -5.13 2.31
C VAL A 65 -9.03 -5.71 2.72
N ILE A 66 -7.95 -4.91 2.74
CA ILE A 66 -6.63 -5.34 3.20
C ILE A 66 -6.71 -5.88 4.63
N ARG A 67 -7.50 -5.25 5.51
CA ARG A 67 -7.74 -5.72 6.87
C ARG A 67 -8.30 -7.14 6.91
N LYS A 68 -9.25 -7.44 6.03
CA LYS A 68 -9.93 -8.75 5.91
C LYS A 68 -9.14 -9.78 5.09
N ALA A 69 -8.29 -9.34 4.17
CA ALA A 69 -7.53 -10.22 3.28
C ALA A 69 -6.52 -11.08 4.06
N ASP A 70 -6.34 -12.32 3.65
CA ASP A 70 -5.35 -13.24 4.22
C ASP A 70 -3.94 -12.92 3.73
N ALA A 71 -3.83 -12.41 2.50
CA ALA A 71 -2.59 -11.96 1.90
C ALA A 71 -2.80 -10.81 0.91
N VAL A 72 -1.69 -10.23 0.50
CA VAL A 72 -1.63 -9.16 -0.50
C VAL A 72 -0.74 -9.58 -1.65
N ARG A 73 -1.22 -9.36 -2.87
CA ARG A 73 -0.40 -9.47 -4.08
C ARG A 73 0.00 -8.09 -4.56
N LEU A 74 1.23 -7.99 -5.04
CA LEU A 74 1.81 -6.75 -5.55
C LEU A 74 2.22 -6.94 -7.00
N TYR A 75 1.65 -6.12 -7.89
CA TYR A 75 2.26 -5.81 -9.18
C TYR A 75 3.07 -4.52 -9.02
N TYR A 76 4.39 -4.63 -8.98
CA TYR A 76 5.28 -3.52 -8.62
C TYR A 76 5.58 -2.62 -9.82
N ASN A 77 5.45 -1.30 -9.61
CA ASN A 77 5.98 -0.26 -10.49
C ASN A 77 6.66 0.81 -9.60
N PRO A 78 7.96 1.08 -9.77
CA PRO A 78 8.72 1.99 -8.90
C PRO A 78 8.27 3.45 -8.98
N THR A 79 7.49 3.82 -10.00
CA THR A 79 7.00 5.20 -10.18
C THR A 79 5.64 5.46 -9.53
N SER A 80 4.95 4.40 -9.09
CA SER A 80 3.58 4.51 -8.58
C SER A 80 3.56 4.86 -7.09
N GLN A 81 3.09 6.06 -6.78
CA GLN A 81 2.90 6.53 -5.41
C GLN A 81 1.82 5.74 -4.66
N GLU A 82 0.77 5.31 -5.38
CA GLU A 82 -0.34 4.54 -4.83
C GLU A 82 0.14 3.18 -4.30
N ILE A 83 1.08 2.54 -4.99
CA ILE A 83 1.71 1.29 -4.54
C ILE A 83 2.39 1.49 -3.19
N VAL A 84 3.20 2.56 -3.05
CA VAL A 84 3.95 2.82 -1.82
C VAL A 84 3.01 3.05 -0.63
N PHE A 85 1.92 3.80 -0.85
CA PHE A 85 0.89 4.02 0.17
C PHE A 85 0.19 2.71 0.59
N ASN A 86 -0.28 1.91 -0.37
CA ASN A 86 -0.91 0.62 -0.06
C ASN A 86 0.07 -0.38 0.59
N LEU A 87 1.36 -0.32 0.25
CA LEU A 87 2.40 -1.10 0.93
C LEU A 87 2.56 -0.69 2.39
N GLY A 88 2.50 0.61 2.71
CA GLY A 88 2.45 1.10 4.09
C GLY A 88 1.27 0.51 4.86
N MET A 89 0.07 0.56 4.28
CA MET A 89 -1.14 -0.06 4.87
C MET A 89 -0.94 -1.56 5.13
N THR A 90 -0.42 -2.28 4.14
CA THR A 90 -0.17 -3.73 4.19
C THR A 90 0.87 -4.07 5.26
N PHE A 91 1.95 -3.29 5.34
CA PHE A 91 3.04 -3.43 6.31
C PHE A 91 2.58 -3.20 7.75
N MET A 92 1.69 -2.22 7.95
CA MET A 92 1.14 -1.93 9.27
C MET A 92 0.42 -3.15 9.88
N LEU A 93 -0.28 -3.93 9.06
CA LEU A 93 -0.95 -5.16 9.49
C LEU A 93 -0.06 -6.41 9.44
N ASN A 94 1.18 -6.31 8.95
CA ASN A 94 2.09 -7.45 8.75
C ASN A 94 1.44 -8.57 7.92
N LYS A 95 0.75 -8.20 6.83
CA LYS A 95 0.14 -9.15 5.90
C LYS A 95 1.22 -9.84 5.06
N ASN A 96 0.97 -11.08 4.67
CA ASN A 96 1.84 -11.76 3.71
C ASN A 96 1.80 -11.03 2.38
N LEU A 97 2.97 -10.78 1.79
CA LEU A 97 3.12 -10.07 0.53
C LEU A 97 3.73 -10.98 -0.54
N PHE A 98 3.04 -11.12 -1.67
CA PHE A 98 3.51 -11.87 -2.84
C PHE A 98 3.69 -10.94 -4.02
N ILE A 99 4.84 -10.97 -4.68
CA ILE A 99 5.07 -10.18 -5.89
C ILE A 99 4.68 -10.97 -7.14
N ILE A 100 4.02 -10.32 -8.09
CA ILE A 100 3.61 -10.90 -9.37
C ILE A 100 4.75 -10.82 -10.39
N ASN A 101 5.45 -9.68 -10.45
CA ASN A 101 6.53 -9.38 -11.39
C ASN A 101 7.87 -9.20 -10.64
N SER A 102 8.40 -10.29 -10.06
CA SER A 102 9.60 -10.24 -9.19
C SER A 102 10.83 -9.67 -9.88
N GLU A 103 10.93 -9.85 -11.19
CA GLU A 103 12.02 -9.35 -12.03
C GLU A 103 12.14 -7.82 -12.03
N ALA A 104 11.06 -7.11 -11.65
CA ALA A 104 11.06 -5.66 -11.50
C ALA A 104 11.88 -5.18 -10.28
N ILE A 105 12.07 -6.03 -9.27
CA ILE A 105 12.83 -5.72 -8.05
C ILE A 105 14.26 -6.27 -8.12
N GLU A 106 14.47 -7.40 -8.81
CA GLU A 106 15.77 -8.08 -8.83
C GLU A 106 16.93 -7.26 -9.41
N LYS A 107 16.63 -6.24 -10.23
CA LYS A 107 17.64 -5.47 -10.98
C LYS A 107 18.13 -4.22 -10.27
N ARG A 108 17.44 -3.75 -9.23
CA ARG A 108 17.72 -2.47 -8.55
C ARG A 108 17.32 -2.59 -7.09
N LEU A 109 18.21 -2.18 -6.19
CA LEU A 109 17.94 -2.17 -4.76
C LEU A 109 18.04 -0.74 -4.24
N THR A 110 17.17 0.14 -4.74
CA THR A 110 16.85 1.38 -4.04
C THR A 110 16.37 1.05 -2.61
N PRO A 111 16.39 2.00 -1.66
CA PRO A 111 15.92 1.75 -0.30
C PRO A 111 14.49 1.16 -0.23
N LEU A 112 13.59 1.59 -1.12
CA LEU A 112 12.23 1.03 -1.21
C LEU A 112 12.24 -0.43 -1.70
N GLU A 113 13.02 -0.74 -2.73
CA GLU A 113 13.14 -2.12 -3.24
C GLU A 113 13.78 -3.06 -2.22
N GLN A 114 14.77 -2.58 -1.45
CA GLN A 114 15.35 -3.30 -0.32
C GLN A 114 14.31 -3.59 0.77
N LEU A 115 13.48 -2.60 1.11
CA LEU A 115 12.38 -2.74 2.06
C LEU A 115 11.37 -3.80 1.58
N ILE A 116 10.94 -3.74 0.31
CA ILE A 116 10.00 -4.71 -0.27
C ILE A 116 10.62 -6.11 -0.29
N PHE A 117 11.87 -6.24 -0.71
CA PHE A 117 12.58 -7.52 -0.74
C PHE A 117 12.65 -8.15 0.65
N ASN A 118 13.06 -7.41 1.67
CA ASN A 118 13.02 -7.92 3.05
C ASN A 118 11.61 -8.25 3.52
N TYR A 119 10.61 -7.46 3.14
CA TYR A 119 9.23 -7.71 3.55
C TYR A 119 8.72 -9.05 2.98
N ILE A 120 8.95 -9.32 1.70
CA ILE A 120 8.58 -10.58 1.06
C ILE A 120 9.31 -11.76 1.75
N LEU A 121 10.63 -11.65 1.93
CA LEU A 121 11.42 -12.75 2.51
C LEU A 121 10.99 -13.13 3.92
N ARG A 122 10.52 -12.18 4.73
CA ARG A 122 10.11 -12.44 6.11
C ARG A 122 8.89 -13.36 6.23
N GLY A 123 8.12 -13.54 5.16
CA GLY A 123 7.08 -14.56 5.08
C GLY A 123 7.58 -15.97 4.73
N THR A 124 8.90 -16.17 4.59
CA THR A 124 9.50 -17.41 4.07
C THR A 124 10.49 -18.03 5.05
N SER A 125 10.75 -19.33 4.91
CA SER A 125 11.77 -20.05 5.70
C SER A 125 13.20 -19.61 5.38
N THR A 126 13.44 -18.83 4.33
CA THR A 126 14.78 -18.38 3.92
C THR A 126 15.16 -17.02 4.50
N ALA A 127 14.28 -16.36 5.28
CA ALA A 127 14.52 -15.02 5.83
C ALA A 127 15.85 -14.88 6.58
N GLU A 128 16.31 -15.95 7.25
CA GLU A 128 17.56 -15.97 8.03
C GLU A 128 18.83 -15.92 7.16
N LYS A 129 18.72 -16.25 5.87
CA LYS A 129 19.85 -16.32 4.94
C LYS A 129 20.20 -14.97 4.31
N TYR A 130 19.34 -13.97 4.45
CA TYR A 130 19.50 -12.68 3.80
C TYR A 130 19.72 -11.56 4.81
N PRO A 131 20.58 -10.57 4.48
CA PRO A 131 20.76 -9.41 5.35
C PRO A 131 19.46 -8.63 5.47
N ILE A 132 19.26 -8.04 6.65
CA ILE A 132 18.18 -7.08 6.88
C ILE A 132 18.72 -5.72 6.47
N TYR A 133 18.11 -5.14 5.45
CA TYR A 133 18.48 -3.80 5.01
C TYR A 133 18.03 -2.76 6.05
N PRO A 134 18.76 -1.64 6.20
CA PRO A 134 18.42 -0.60 7.17
C PRO A 134 17.01 -0.02 6.99
N ALA A 135 16.55 0.16 5.74
CA ALA A 135 15.18 0.62 5.45
C ALA A 135 14.12 -0.32 6.06
N TYR A 136 14.41 -1.63 6.00
CA TYR A 136 13.83 -2.73 6.79
C TYR A 136 13.40 -2.32 8.20
N HIS A 137 14.44 -2.20 9.01
CA HIS A 137 14.38 -1.92 10.43
C HIS A 137 13.78 -0.56 10.73
N GLN A 138 14.12 0.45 9.93
CA GLN A 138 13.61 1.79 10.13
C GLN A 138 12.07 1.80 10.05
N MET A 139 11.48 1.13 9.05
CA MET A 139 10.02 1.04 8.93
C MET A 139 9.38 0.25 10.08
N LEU A 140 10.02 -0.79 10.61
CA LEU A 140 9.53 -1.49 11.80
C LEU A 140 9.50 -0.57 13.04
N VAL A 141 10.52 0.25 13.24
CA VAL A 141 10.55 1.23 14.34
C VAL A 141 9.44 2.26 14.16
N ARG A 142 9.29 2.84 12.96
CA ARG A 142 8.24 3.82 12.66
C ARG A 142 6.83 3.25 12.83
N ARG A 143 6.61 2.00 12.40
CA ARG A 143 5.34 1.28 12.64
C ARG A 143 4.98 1.25 14.11
N ASN A 144 5.93 0.94 14.99
CA ASN A 144 5.68 0.91 16.44
C ASN A 144 5.37 2.31 17.00
N VAL A 145 6.09 3.34 16.54
CA VAL A 145 5.82 4.74 16.92
C VAL A 145 4.40 5.13 16.50
N ILE A 146 3.99 4.84 15.26
CA ILE A 146 2.64 5.14 14.76
C ILE A 146 1.57 4.43 15.60
N LYS A 147 1.74 3.14 15.90
CA LYS A 147 0.77 2.39 16.72
C LYS A 147 0.55 3.02 18.10
N LEU A 148 1.61 3.51 18.73
CA LEU A 148 1.55 4.11 20.06
C LEU A 148 1.09 5.58 20.05
N ALA A 149 1.19 6.26 18.91
CA ALA A 149 0.79 7.65 18.79
C ALA A 149 -0.72 7.82 18.98
N ARG A 150 -1.13 8.90 19.64
CA ARG A 150 -2.55 9.28 19.75
C ARG A 150 -3.04 10.04 18.51
N GLN A 151 -2.13 10.74 17.86
CA GLN A 151 -2.33 11.55 16.66
C GLN A 151 -1.00 11.58 15.90
N ILE A 152 -1.08 11.73 14.58
CA ILE A 152 0.07 11.87 13.70
C ILE A 152 0.06 13.29 13.15
N GLU A 153 1.19 13.98 13.24
CA GLU A 153 1.37 15.30 12.65
C GLU A 153 2.27 15.18 11.43
N TYR A 154 1.82 15.69 10.30
CA TYR A 154 2.57 15.70 9.05
C TYR A 154 2.89 17.13 8.61
N GLU A 155 4.12 17.32 8.13
CA GLU A 155 4.49 18.47 7.31
C GLU A 155 4.67 17.97 5.87
N TRP A 156 3.76 18.31 4.97
CA TRP A 156 3.80 17.81 3.61
C TRP A 156 4.75 18.67 2.76
N LYS A 157 5.91 18.09 2.40
CA LYS A 157 6.92 18.74 1.54
C LYS A 157 6.93 18.21 0.11
N ASN A 158 6.68 16.91 -0.06
CA ASN A 158 6.63 16.20 -1.32
C ASN A 158 6.06 14.79 -1.14
N ASN A 159 5.82 14.09 -2.24
CA ASN A 159 5.37 12.69 -2.25
C ASN A 159 6.58 11.74 -2.33
N ASN A 160 7.55 11.87 -1.41
CA ASN A 160 8.63 10.90 -1.31
C ASN A 160 8.11 9.56 -0.76
N TRP A 161 8.83 8.47 -1.05
CA TRP A 161 8.34 7.13 -0.73
C TRP A 161 8.21 6.90 0.79
N GLU A 162 9.12 7.43 1.61
CA GLU A 162 9.07 7.27 3.07
C GLU A 162 7.81 7.90 3.65
N PHE A 163 7.50 9.13 3.22
CA PHE A 163 6.30 9.83 3.62
C PHE A 163 5.04 9.06 3.23
N LEU A 164 4.93 8.61 1.98
CA LEU A 164 3.76 7.86 1.51
C LEU A 164 3.59 6.52 2.24
N PHE A 165 4.70 5.87 2.56
CA PHE A 165 4.69 4.62 3.30
C PHE A 165 4.22 4.83 4.75
N ASP A 166 4.78 5.82 5.45
CA ASP A 166 4.33 6.22 6.80
C ASP A 166 2.88 6.68 6.80
N PHE A 167 2.45 7.42 5.76
CA PHE A 167 1.08 7.86 5.63
C PHE A 167 0.12 6.68 5.44
N GLY A 168 0.47 5.70 4.61
CA GLY A 168 -0.28 4.46 4.48
C GLY A 168 -0.39 3.71 5.81
N MET A 169 0.70 3.63 6.56
CA MET A 169 0.71 3.03 7.90
C MET A 169 -0.25 3.75 8.87
N SER A 170 -0.18 5.07 8.96
CA SER A 170 -1.05 5.88 9.83
C SER A 170 -2.52 5.80 9.43
N PHE A 171 -2.80 5.77 8.12
CA PHE A 171 -4.14 5.62 7.58
C PHE A 171 -4.76 4.26 7.92
N MET A 172 -3.97 3.18 7.87
CA MET A 172 -4.42 1.84 8.25
C MET A 172 -4.79 1.72 9.73
N GLU A 173 -4.03 2.36 10.61
CA GLU A 173 -4.32 2.44 12.06
C GLU A 173 -5.40 3.49 12.40
N GLU A 174 -5.98 4.15 11.40
CA GLU A 174 -7.02 5.16 11.55
C GLU A 174 -6.62 6.28 12.52
N LYS A 175 -5.33 6.63 12.54
CA LYS A 175 -4.83 7.67 13.44
C LYS A 175 -5.42 9.02 13.03
N PRO A 176 -5.83 9.88 13.98
CA PRO A 176 -6.07 11.28 13.71
C PRO A 176 -4.83 11.89 13.06
N ILE A 177 -5.01 12.57 11.93
CA ILE A 177 -3.92 13.20 11.19
C ILE A 177 -4.11 14.70 11.25
N ARG A 178 -3.03 15.41 11.58
CA ARG A 178 -2.98 16.86 11.55
C ARG A 178 -1.91 17.35 10.59
N LEU A 179 -2.24 18.35 9.79
CA LEU A 179 -1.35 18.92 8.78
C LEU A 179 -0.74 20.23 9.27
N LEU A 180 0.55 20.19 9.61
CA LEU A 180 1.27 21.33 10.20
C LEU A 180 1.38 22.53 9.24
N ASN A 181 1.42 22.28 7.94
CA ASN A 181 1.50 23.30 6.90
C ASN A 181 0.22 23.36 6.03
N ARG A 182 -0.96 23.16 6.62
CA ARG A 182 -2.26 23.11 5.91
C ARG A 182 -2.45 24.21 4.87
N ALA A 183 -2.18 25.47 5.23
CA ALA A 183 -2.36 26.61 4.33
C ALA A 183 -1.48 26.54 3.07
N GLU A 184 -0.31 25.90 3.14
CA GLU A 184 0.56 25.69 1.98
C GLU A 184 0.06 24.54 1.10
N VAL A 185 -0.47 23.48 1.71
CA VAL A 185 -1.01 22.32 1.00
C VAL A 185 -2.30 22.68 0.27
N GLU A 186 -3.18 23.49 0.88
CA GLU A 186 -4.41 23.97 0.25
C GLU A 186 -4.13 24.73 -1.06
N LYS A 187 -3.04 25.51 -1.12
CA LYS A 187 -2.61 26.21 -2.35
C LYS A 187 -2.20 25.25 -3.48
N LYS A 188 -1.93 23.98 -3.17
CA LYS A 188 -1.54 22.94 -4.13
C LYS A 188 -2.64 21.89 -4.34
N ARG A 189 -3.88 22.20 -3.96
CA ARG A 189 -5.04 21.32 -4.19
C ARG A 189 -5.19 21.04 -5.68
N THR A 190 -5.54 19.80 -6.01
CA THR A 190 -5.75 19.37 -7.39
C THR A 190 -7.22 19.13 -7.67
N ASN A 191 -7.64 19.24 -8.93
CA ASN A 191 -9.00 18.86 -9.34
C ASN A 191 -9.19 17.34 -9.51
N GLU A 192 -8.14 16.56 -9.27
CA GLU A 192 -8.13 15.10 -9.37
C GLU A 192 -7.69 14.47 -8.04
N LYS A 193 -7.92 13.15 -7.91
CA LYS A 193 -7.41 12.29 -6.83
C LYS A 193 -5.92 12.54 -6.58
N SER A 194 -5.57 12.93 -5.36
CA SER A 194 -4.18 13.14 -4.91
C SER A 194 -4.04 12.93 -3.40
N PHE A 195 -2.84 12.57 -2.95
CA PHE A 195 -2.57 12.41 -1.52
C PHE A 195 -2.68 13.74 -0.75
N GLN A 196 -2.43 14.87 -1.41
CA GLN A 196 -2.61 16.20 -0.87
C GLN A 196 -4.08 16.48 -0.57
N ASN A 197 -4.97 16.18 -1.53
CA ASN A 197 -6.41 16.30 -1.31
C ASN A 197 -6.87 15.41 -0.16
N MET A 198 -6.37 14.17 -0.09
CA MET A 198 -6.71 13.25 1.00
C MET A 198 -6.22 13.74 2.37
N LEU A 199 -5.00 14.30 2.47
CA LEU A 199 -4.48 14.86 3.72
C LEU A 199 -5.30 16.05 4.21
N LEU A 200 -5.70 16.96 3.31
CA LEU A 200 -6.55 18.10 3.66
C LEU A 200 -7.91 17.65 4.21
N GLU A 201 -8.50 16.61 3.60
CA GLU A 201 -9.76 16.02 4.06
C GLU A 201 -9.60 15.40 5.44
N LEU A 202 -8.59 14.55 5.64
CA LEU A 202 -8.31 13.89 6.92
C LEU A 202 -8.02 14.88 8.05
N ASP A 203 -7.26 15.94 7.80
CA ASP A 203 -7.00 17.01 8.78
C ASP A 203 -8.28 17.76 9.16
N SER A 204 -9.23 17.91 8.22
CA SER A 204 -10.52 18.56 8.48
C SER A 204 -11.46 17.71 9.35
N MET A 205 -11.23 16.40 9.45
CA MET A 205 -12.06 15.50 10.28
C MET A 205 -11.79 15.62 11.78
N TYR A 206 -10.65 16.22 12.17
CA TYR A 206 -10.17 16.27 13.56
C TYR A 206 -9.82 17.68 14.05
N THR A 207 -10.16 18.71 13.27
CA THR A 207 -9.99 20.13 13.62
C THR A 207 -11.33 20.80 13.87
#